data_AF-A0A815W2F3-F1
#
_entry.id   AF-A0A815W2F3-F1
#
_cell.length_a   1.000
_cell.length_b   1.000
_cell.length_c   1.000
_cell.angle_alpha   90.00
_cell.angle_beta   90.00
_cell.angle_gamma   90.00
#
_symmetry.space_group_name_H-M   'P 1'
#
loop_
_entity.id
_entity.type
_entity.pdbx_description
1 polymer ?
#
loop_
_entity_poly.entity_id
_entity_poly.type
_entity_poly.pdbx_seq_one_letter_code
_entity_poly.pdbx_strand_id
1 'polypeptide(L)'
;KTDPIIGLTDVKVREILNRDDPNTLTPSKTIPEWIKFCKQMFGGFAFLLWIGAVLCFTSYGITVATYHGEVPNDNLWLGVALTVVVVITGCFSYYQEAKSSRIMDSCKNL
;
A
#
# COMPACT_ATOMS: atom_id res chain seq x y z
N LYS A 1 -28.08 24.15 -25.41
CA LYS A 1 -29.41 24.65 -24.97
C LYS A 1 -30.32 23.45 -24.84
N THR A 2 -30.95 23.29 -23.69
CA THR A 2 -31.82 22.17 -23.33
C THR A 2 -33.20 22.74 -22.99
N ASP A 3 -34.28 22.03 -23.31
CA ASP A 3 -35.63 22.48 -22.96
C ASP A 3 -35.93 22.12 -21.49
N PRO A 4 -36.36 23.05 -20.62
CA PRO A 4 -36.66 22.76 -19.22
C PRO A 4 -37.87 21.84 -19.01
N ILE A 5 -38.79 21.75 -19.97
CA ILE A 5 -40.05 20.99 -19.86
C ILE A 5 -39.92 19.63 -20.56
N ILE A 6 -39.24 19.58 -21.71
CA ILE A 6 -39.20 18.40 -22.59
C ILE A 6 -37.83 17.70 -22.57
N GLY A 7 -36.77 18.37 -22.12
CA GLY A 7 -35.42 17.81 -22.03
C GLY A 7 -34.63 17.87 -23.35
N LEU A 8 -33.71 16.92 -23.55
CA LEU A 8 -32.97 16.73 -24.81
C LEU A 8 -33.66 15.72 -25.72
N THR A 9 -33.50 15.93 -27.02
CA THR A 9 -33.85 14.90 -28.02
C THR A 9 -32.84 13.75 -28.01
N ASP A 10 -33.29 12.52 -28.28
CA ASP A 10 -32.45 11.30 -28.33
C ASP A 10 -31.20 11.45 -29.21
N VAL A 11 -31.32 12.18 -30.31
CA VAL A 11 -30.22 12.45 -31.24
C VAL A 11 -29.15 13.30 -30.56
N LYS A 12 -29.56 14.33 -29.80
CA LYS A 12 -28.66 15.21 -29.05
C LYS A 12 -28.02 14.49 -27.86
N VAL A 13 -28.75 13.58 -27.21
CA VAL A 13 -28.23 12.73 -26.13
C VAL A 13 -27.12 11.82 -26.66
N ARG A 14 -27.33 11.13 -27.79
CA ARG A 14 -26.31 10.27 -28.42
C ARG A 14 -25.09 11.06 -28.91
N GLU A 15 -25.31 12.25 -29.47
CA GLU A 15 -24.23 13.14 -29.89
C GLU A 15 -23.32 13.53 -28.70
N ILE A 16 -23.92 13.87 -27.56
CA ILE A 16 -23.19 14.24 -26.34
C ILE A 16 -22.51 13.01 -25.72
N LEU A 17 -23.19 11.87 -25.66
CA LEU A 17 -22.63 10.62 -25.11
C LEU A 17 -21.38 10.17 -25.89
N ASN A 18 -21.40 10.28 -27.22
CA ASN A 18 -20.26 9.93 -28.07
C ASN A 18 -19.11 10.93 -27.96
N ARG A 19 -19.39 12.17 -27.56
CA ARG A 19 -18.38 13.23 -27.41
C ARG A 19 -17.70 13.19 -26.04
N ASP A 20 -18.50 13.02 -24.99
CA ASP A 20 -18.07 13.23 -23.60
C ASP A 20 -17.85 11.92 -22.82
N ASP A 21 -18.07 10.77 -23.47
CA ASP A 21 -18.09 9.44 -22.86
C ASP A 21 -19.21 9.27 -21.80
N PRO A 22 -19.49 8.03 -21.36
CA PRO A 22 -20.44 7.82 -20.26
C PRO A 22 -20.03 8.62 -19.03
N ASN A 23 -21.01 9.24 -18.35
CA ASN A 23 -20.79 9.90 -17.07
C ASN A 23 -20.56 8.85 -15.97
N THR A 24 -19.40 8.21 -16.01
CA THR A 24 -18.96 7.17 -15.09
C THR A 24 -17.56 7.52 -14.62
N LEU A 25 -17.32 7.41 -13.33
CA LEU A 25 -16.00 7.68 -12.76
C LEU A 25 -15.00 6.67 -13.31
N THR A 26 -14.02 7.14 -14.10
CA THR A 26 -12.95 6.29 -14.63
C THR A 26 -12.19 5.64 -13.46
N PRO A 27 -12.22 4.31 -13.32
CA PRO A 27 -11.49 3.65 -12.26
C PRO A 27 -9.99 3.81 -12.50
N SER A 28 -9.27 4.28 -11.47
CA SER A 28 -7.80 4.29 -11.50
C SER A 28 -7.25 2.88 -11.77
N LYS A 29 -6.14 2.79 -12.52
CA LYS A 29 -5.49 1.52 -12.83
C LYS A 29 -5.26 0.71 -11.56
N THR A 30 -5.81 -0.51 -11.52
CA THR A 30 -5.64 -1.42 -10.40
C THR A 30 -4.19 -1.91 -10.36
N ILE A 31 -3.42 -1.39 -9.41
CA ILE A 31 -2.12 -1.96 -9.04
C ILE A 31 -2.41 -3.25 -8.26
N PRO A 32 -1.72 -4.37 -8.54
CA PRO A 32 -1.93 -5.61 -7.80
C PRO A 32 -1.61 -5.44 -6.31
N GLU A 33 -2.36 -6.15 -5.46
CA GLU A 33 -2.34 -5.93 -4.01
C GLU A 33 -0.99 -6.24 -3.37
N TRP A 34 -0.25 -7.23 -3.89
CA TRP A 34 1.09 -7.54 -3.41
C TRP A 34 2.07 -6.38 -3.63
N ILE A 35 1.95 -5.63 -4.74
CA ILE A 35 2.77 -4.44 -4.98
C ILE A 35 2.41 -3.33 -4.00
N LYS A 36 1.11 -3.12 -3.73
CA LYS A 36 0.66 -2.14 -2.73
C LYS A 36 1.21 -2.48 -1.34
N PHE A 37 1.14 -3.76 -0.95
CA PHE A 37 1.69 -4.24 0.31
C PHE A 37 3.21 -4.05 0.40
N CYS A 38 3.96 -4.43 -0.65
CA CYS A 38 5.40 -4.22 -0.69
C CYS A 38 5.75 -2.72 -0.61
N LYS A 39 5.01 -1.86 -1.30
CA LYS A 39 5.23 -0.40 -1.25
C LYS A 39 5.05 0.14 0.16
N GLN A 40 4.11 -0.42 0.93
CA GLN A 40 3.88 -0.04 2.31
C GLN A 40 4.91 -0.61 3.29
N MET A 41 5.42 -1.82 3.01
CA MET A 41 6.42 -2.50 3.86
C MET A 41 7.85 -1.92 3.69
N PHE A 42 8.15 -1.30 2.56
CA PHE A 42 9.44 -0.66 2.26
C PHE A 42 9.38 0.87 2.16
N GLY A 43 8.25 1.47 2.55
CA GLY A 43 8.06 2.92 2.50
C GLY A 43 8.57 3.64 3.75
N GLY A 44 9.27 4.77 3.56
CA GLY A 44 9.62 5.71 4.64
C GLY A 44 10.48 5.10 5.75
N PHE A 45 9.98 5.13 6.98
CA PHE A 45 10.69 4.69 8.19
C PHE A 45 10.90 3.17 8.26
N ALA A 46 10.01 2.37 7.65
CA ALA A 46 10.12 0.91 7.65
C ALA A 46 11.41 0.42 6.96
N PHE A 47 11.88 1.15 5.93
CA PHE A 47 13.13 0.83 5.24
C PHE A 47 14.37 0.98 6.15
N LEU A 48 14.39 2.02 6.99
CA LEU A 48 15.46 2.22 7.97
C LEU A 48 15.49 1.10 9.02
N LEU A 49 14.32 0.64 9.47
CA LEU A 49 14.21 -0.46 10.42
C LEU A 49 14.64 -1.81 9.81
N TRP A 50 14.34 -2.05 8.53
CA TRP A 50 14.84 -3.22 7.81
C TRP A 50 16.37 -3.24 7.74
N ILE A 51 17.01 -2.11 7.42
CA ILE A 51 18.46 -1.97 7.44
C ILE A 51 19.01 -2.24 8.84
N GLY A 52 18.35 -1.70 9.89
CA GLY A 52 18.69 -1.97 11.28
C GLY A 52 18.63 -3.46 11.64
N ALA A 53 17.56 -4.15 11.25
CA ALA A 53 17.42 -5.59 11.50
C ALA A 53 18.51 -6.40 10.78
N VAL A 54 18.81 -6.08 9.53
CA VAL A 54 19.90 -6.74 8.77
C VAL A 54 21.26 -6.50 9.43
N LEU A 55 21.53 -5.29 9.92
CA LEU A 55 22.74 -4.97 10.66
C LEU A 55 22.85 -5.78 11.96
N CYS A 56 21.76 -5.95 12.71
CA CYS A 56 21.74 -6.75 13.92
C CYS A 56 22.04 -8.24 13.65
N PHE A 57 21.46 -8.81 12.60
CA PHE A 57 21.75 -10.19 12.19
C PHE A 57 23.19 -10.35 11.68
N THR A 58 23.69 -9.39 10.90
CA THR A 58 25.08 -9.40 10.42
C THR A 58 26.06 -9.29 11.57
N SER A 59 25.81 -8.40 12.53
CA SER A 59 26.63 -8.24 13.74
C SER A 59 26.69 -9.54 14.54
N TYR A 60 25.53 -10.17 14.79
CA TYR A 60 25.47 -11.48 15.44
C TYR A 60 26.25 -12.56 14.67
N GLY A 61 26.09 -12.61 13.35
CA GLY A 61 26.84 -13.54 12.49
C GLY A 61 28.37 -13.37 12.60
N ILE A 62 28.86 -12.13 12.64
CA ILE A 62 30.29 -11.83 12.82
C ILE A 62 30.75 -12.22 14.24
N THR A 63 29.96 -11.93 15.28
CA THR A 63 30.30 -12.30 16.66
C THR A 63 30.41 -13.82 16.81
N VAL A 64 29.46 -14.58 16.25
CA VAL A 64 29.50 -16.05 16.23
C VAL A 64 30.70 -16.59 15.46
N ALA A 65 31.05 -15.97 14.33
CA ALA A 65 32.20 -16.40 13.52
C ALA A 65 33.56 -16.06 14.16
N THR A 66 33.63 -15.01 14.97
CA THR A 66 34.90 -14.49 15.54
C THR A 66 35.13 -14.97 16.97
N TYR A 67 34.08 -15.13 17.77
CA TYR A 67 34.15 -15.57 19.16
C TYR A 67 33.64 -17.01 19.28
N HIS A 68 34.53 -17.93 19.63
CA HIS A 68 34.23 -19.33 19.92
C HIS A 68 33.71 -19.58 21.36
N GLY A 69 33.34 -18.52 22.08
CA GLY A 69 32.84 -18.57 23.47
C GLY A 69 31.32 -18.45 23.57
N GLU A 70 30.80 -18.18 24.77
CA GLU A 70 29.37 -17.84 24.94
C GLU A 70 29.05 -16.53 24.22
N VAL A 71 28.31 -16.62 23.11
CA VAL A 71 27.86 -15.46 22.35
C VAL A 71 26.56 -14.94 22.96
N PRO A 72 26.49 -13.67 23.41
CA PRO A 72 25.25 -13.08 23.87
C PRO A 72 24.21 -13.04 22.75
N ASN A 73 23.02 -13.60 23.01
CA ASN A 73 21.91 -13.65 22.04
C ASN A 73 21.18 -12.31 21.88
N ASP A 74 21.64 -11.24 22.53
CA ASP A 74 20.96 -9.93 22.57
C ASP A 74 20.77 -9.33 21.17
N ASN A 75 21.79 -9.40 20.31
CA ASN A 75 21.71 -8.89 18.94
C ASN A 75 20.72 -9.68 18.07
N LEU A 76 20.55 -10.98 18.35
CA LEU A 76 19.57 -11.83 17.67
C LEU A 76 18.14 -11.48 18.11
N TRP A 77 17.92 -11.35 19.42
CA TRP A 77 16.61 -10.93 19.96
C TRP A 77 16.23 -9.52 19.52
N LEU A 78 17.20 -8.60 19.47
CA LEU A 78 16.98 -7.23 19.00
C LEU A 78 16.64 -7.21 17.51
N GLY A 79 17.33 -8.01 16.67
CA GLY A 79 16.99 -8.20 15.26
C GLY A 79 15.58 -8.74 15.05
N VAL A 80 15.20 -9.80 15.79
CA VAL A 80 13.85 -10.39 15.74
C VAL A 80 12.79 -9.38 16.18
N ALA A 81 13.00 -8.66 17.28
CA ALA A 81 12.09 -7.64 17.77
C ALA A 81 11.87 -6.53 16.73
N LEU A 82 12.94 -6.05 16.08
CA LEU A 82 12.85 -5.07 15.00
C LEU A 82 12.01 -5.59 13.82
N THR A 83 12.24 -6.83 13.38
CA THR A 83 11.45 -7.43 12.28
C THR A 83 9.96 -7.52 12.65
N VAL A 84 9.63 -7.96 13.87
CA VAL A 84 8.23 -8.05 14.33
C VAL A 84 7.56 -6.68 14.32
N VAL A 85 8.24 -5.64 14.82
CA VAL A 85 7.72 -4.25 14.81
C VAL A 85 7.45 -3.77 13.38
N VAL A 86 8.35 -4.06 12.43
CA VAL A 86 8.18 -3.68 11.02
C VAL A 86 6.98 -4.39 10.37
N VAL A 87 6.81 -5.68 10.65
CA VAL A 87 5.67 -6.45 10.11
C VAL A 87 4.34 -5.91 10.67
N ILE A 88 4.24 -5.69 11.98
CA ILE A 88 3.02 -5.16 12.61
C ILE A 88 2.70 -3.78 12.07
N THR A 89 3.67 -2.87 12.03
CA THR A 89 3.47 -1.51 11.52
C THR A 89 3.08 -1.50 10.03
N GLY A 90 3.70 -2.36 9.21
CA GLY A 90 3.33 -2.57 7.81
C GLY A 90 1.89 -3.06 7.63
N CYS A 91 1.46 -4.05 8.41
CA CYS A 91 0.09 -4.56 8.40
C CYS A 91 -0.94 -3.47 8.76
N PHE A 92 -0.69 -2.69 9.82
CA PHE A 92 -1.58 -1.59 10.22
C PHE A 92 -1.70 -0.53 9.15
N SER A 93 -0.58 -0.16 8.54
CA SER A 93 -0.53 0.80 7.46
C SER A 93 -1.29 0.33 6.22
N TYR A 94 -1.09 -0.93 5.81
CA TYR A 94 -1.85 -1.53 4.71
C TYR A 94 -3.36 -1.54 4.98
N TYR A 95 -3.76 -1.86 6.22
CA TYR A 95 -5.18 -1.86 6.60
C TYR A 95 -5.81 -0.45 6.50
N GLN A 96 -5.08 0.60 6.89
CA GLN A 96 -5.55 1.99 6.76
C GLN A 96 -5.72 2.40 5.28
N GLU A 97 -4.78 2.01 4.42
CA GLU A 97 -4.82 2.31 2.99
C GLU A 97 -5.91 1.51 2.25
N ALA A 98 -6.11 0.24 2.63
CA ALA A 98 -7.18 -0.61 2.12
C ALA A 98 -8.56 -0.03 2.48
N LYS A 99 -8.73 0.49 3.70
CA LYS A 99 -9.98 1.16 4.11
C LYS A 99 -10.25 2.42 3.27
N SER A 100 -9.24 3.22 2.99
CA SER A 100 -9.35 4.42 2.13
C SER A 100 -9.76 4.04 0.70
N SER A 101 -9.14 3.00 0.14
CA SER A 101 -9.44 2.52 -1.21
C SER A 101 -10.90 2.07 -1.35
N ARG A 102 -11.46 1.42 -0.32
CA ARG A 102 -12.87 0.97 -0.31
C ARG A 102 -13.88 2.11 -0.36
N ILE A 103 -13.57 3.28 0.18
CA ILE A 103 -14.47 4.45 0.14
C ILE A 103 -14.59 4.96 -1.31
N MET A 104 -13.47 5.00 -2.03
CA MET A 104 -13.45 5.38 -3.45
C MET A 104 -14.27 4.43 -4.32
N ASP A 105 -14.18 3.12 -4.07
CA ASP A 105 -14.98 2.13 -4.80
C ASP A 105 -16.47 2.18 -4.42
N SER A 106 -16.80 2.62 -3.20
CA SER A 106 -18.20 2.88 -2.82
C SER A 106 -18.80 4.07 -3.58
N CYS A 107 -18.02 5.10 -3.92
CA CYS A 107 -18.49 6.23 -4.73
C CYS A 107 -18.72 5.87 -6.21
N LYS A 108 -18.11 4.78 -6.71
CA LYS A 108 -18.38 4.29 -8.08
C LYS A 108 -19.70 3.52 -8.19
N ASN A 109 -20.24 3.05 -7.07
CA ASN A 109 -21.48 2.27 -7.01
C ASN A 109 -22.71 3.11 -6.57
N LEU A 110 -22.51 4.42 -6.39
CA LEU A 110 -23.56 5.43 -6.17
C LEU A 110 -23.85 6.15 -7.49
#